data_AF-A0A1H8WCG3-F1
#
_entry.id   AF-A0A1H8WCG3-F1
#
_cell.length_a   1.000
_cell.length_b   1.000
_cell.length_c   1.000
_cell.angle_alpha   90.00
_cell.angle_beta   90.00
_cell.angle_gamma   90.00
#
_symmetry.space_group_name_H-M   'P 1'
#
loop_
_entity.id
_entity.type
_entity.pdbx_description
1 polymer ?
#
loop_
_entity_poly.entity_id
_entity_poly.type
_entity_poly.pdbx_seq_one_letter_code
_entity_poly.pdbx_strand_id
1 'polypeptide(L)' 'MDHLDKISVEKLQLTLDEVEGKKPTQRLTAAIAYKNGVTQTELAEWYGVQRRTIHTWLKRV' A
#
# COMPACT_ATOMS: atom_id res chain seq x y z
N MET A 1 5.62 -9.20 -6.07
CA MET A 1 4.77 -8.00 -6.31
C MET A 1 3.71 -8.30 -7.35
N ASP A 2 3.79 -9.47 -7.99
CA ASP A 2 2.98 -9.94 -9.10
C ASP A 2 1.47 -9.86 -8.89
N HIS A 3 1.01 -9.87 -7.64
CA HIS A 3 -0.39 -9.68 -7.30
C HIS A 3 -0.79 -8.20 -7.35
N LEU A 4 -0.06 -7.33 -6.64
CA LEU A 4 -0.27 -5.88 -6.63
C LEU A 4 -0.18 -5.29 -8.05
N ASP A 5 0.77 -5.74 -8.87
CA ASP A 5 0.94 -5.23 -10.25
C ASP A 5 -0.30 -5.50 -11.13
N LYS A 6 -1.05 -6.57 -10.85
CA LYS A 6 -2.29 -6.91 -11.57
C LYS A 6 -3.51 -6.12 -11.11
N ILE A 7 -3.42 -5.41 -9.98
CA ILE A 7 -4.61 -4.98 -9.22
C ILE A 7 -5.28 -3.66 -9.63
N SER A 8 -4.91 -2.87 -10.63
CA SER A 8 -5.51 -1.50 -10.82
C SER A 8 -5.44 -0.59 -9.55
N VAL A 9 -5.70 0.72 -9.69
CA VAL A 9 -5.75 1.66 -8.53
C VAL A 9 -7.18 1.79 -8.03
N GLU A 10 -8.13 1.78 -8.96
CA GLU A 10 -9.57 1.88 -8.74
C GLU A 10 -10.06 0.75 -7.81
N LYS A 11 -9.57 -0.48 -8.01
CA LYS A 11 -9.94 -1.61 -7.14
C LYS A 11 -9.42 -1.44 -5.71
N LEU A 12 -8.23 -0.85 -5.54
CA LEU A 12 -7.67 -0.54 -4.23
C LEU A 12 -8.46 0.55 -3.52
N GLN A 13 -8.91 1.57 -4.26
CA GLN A 13 -9.76 2.65 -3.74
C GLN A 13 -11.12 2.11 -3.28
N LEU A 14 -11.77 1.29 -4.10
CA LEU A 14 -13.02 0.62 -3.71
C LEU A 14 -12.86 -0.23 -2.45
N THR A 15 -11.74 -0.97 -2.35
CA THR A 15 -11.46 -1.76 -1.15
C THR A 15 -11.26 -0.85 0.06
N LEU A 16 -10.54 0.26 -0.11
CA LEU A 16 -10.27 1.23 0.96
C LEU A 16 -11.55 1.84 1.56
N ASP A 17 -12.56 2.09 0.72
CA ASP A 17 -13.86 2.60 1.16
C ASP A 17 -14.62 1.60 2.04
N GLU A 18 -14.33 0.30 1.91
CA GLU A 18 -14.99 -0.79 2.65
C GLU A 18 -14.21 -1.26 3.89
N VAL A 19 -12.92 -0.90 4.04
CA VAL A 19 -12.12 -1.44 5.16
C VAL A 19 -12.31 -0.66 6.45
N GLU A 20 -12.46 -1.40 7.54
CA GLU A 20 -12.38 -0.84 8.88
C GLU A 20 -11.03 -1.14 9.54
N GLY A 21 -10.53 -0.16 10.29
CA GLY A 21 -9.33 -0.31 11.10
C GLY A 21 -8.06 0.29 10.50
N LYS A 22 -7.20 0.77 11.39
CA LYS A 22 -6.00 1.57 11.05
C LYS A 22 -4.99 0.83 10.18
N LYS A 23 -4.74 -0.46 10.46
CA LYS A 23 -3.71 -1.25 9.75
C LYS A 23 -4.10 -1.61 8.31
N PRO A 24 -5.30 -2.14 8.03
CA PRO A 24 -5.76 -2.37 6.65
C PRO A 24 -5.76 -1.08 5.82
N THR A 25 -6.28 0.01 6.39
CA THR A 25 -6.30 1.34 5.75
C THR A 25 -4.89 1.78 5.35
N GLN A 26 -3.93 1.75 6.29
CA GLN A 26 -2.53 2.13 6.02
C GLN A 26 -1.89 1.30 4.89
N ARG A 27 -2.17 0.00 4.82
CA ARG A 27 -1.61 -0.85 3.76
C ARG A 27 -2.18 -0.50 2.38
N LEU A 28 -3.49 -0.28 2.30
CA LEU A 28 -4.14 0.09 1.04
C LEU A 28 -3.72 1.47 0.59
N THR A 29 -3.63 2.46 1.49
CA THR A 29 -3.11 3.79 1.18
C THR A 29 -1.67 3.72 0.66
N ALA A 30 -0.80 2.92 1.30
CA ALA A 30 0.56 2.71 0.84
C ALA A 30 0.62 2.05 -0.55
N ALA A 31 -0.27 1.09 -0.83
CA ALA A 31 -0.36 0.43 -2.14
C ALA A 31 -0.83 1.37 -3.26
N ILE A 32 -1.82 2.22 -2.98
CA ILE A 32 -2.28 3.25 -3.92
C ILE A 32 -1.16 4.25 -4.21
N ALA A 33 -0.50 4.77 -3.17
CA ALA A 33 0.63 5.69 -3.33
C ALA A 33 1.78 5.07 -4.13
N TYR A 34 2.10 3.80 -3.87
CA TYR A 34 3.12 3.08 -4.63
C TYR A 34 2.78 2.98 -6.13
N LYS A 35 1.52 2.69 -6.46
CA LYS A 35 1.05 2.66 -7.86
C LYS A 35 1.10 4.03 -8.55
N ASN A 36 0.99 5.10 -7.77
CA ASN A 36 1.12 6.47 -8.25
C ASN A 36 2.58 6.97 -8.29
N GLY A 37 3.56 6.07 -8.15
CA GLY A 37 4.99 6.37 -8.34
C GLY A 37 5.76 6.68 -7.06
N VAL A 38 5.11 6.66 -5.89
CA VAL A 38 5.82 6.85 -4.61
C VAL A 38 6.67 5.62 -4.31
N THR A 39 7.93 5.82 -3.98
CA THR A 39 8.86 4.73 -3.72
C THR A 39 8.64 4.09 -2.35
N GLN A 40 9.11 2.85 -2.18
CA GLN A 40 9.06 2.18 -0.87
C GLN A 40 9.91 2.89 0.21
N THR A 41 10.90 3.68 -0.20
CA THR A 41 11.74 4.46 0.72
C THR A 41 10.97 5.67 1.23
N GLU A 42 10.31 6.43 0.35
CA GLU A 42 9.46 7.57 0.76
C GLU A 42 8.30 7.11 1.64
N LEU A 43 7.65 5.99 1.30
CA LEU A 43 6.62 5.40 2.15
C LEU A 43 7.15 4.99 3.53
N ALA A 44 8.38 4.47 3.60
CA ALA A 44 8.99 4.09 4.85
C ALA A 44 9.21 5.31 5.76
N GLU A 45 9.63 6.43 5.18
CA GLU A 45 9.77 7.72 5.88
C GLU A 45 8.41 8.25 6.36
N TRP A 46 7.39 8.26 5.50
CA TRP A 46 6.04 8.77 5.84
C TRP A 46 5.42 8.02 7.03
N TYR A 47 5.61 6.70 7.08
CA TYR A 47 5.05 5.86 8.15
C TYR A 47 6.01 5.64 9.32
N GLY A 48 7.25 6.15 9.27
CA GLY A 48 8.25 5.95 10.31
C GLY A 48 8.63 4.48 10.50
N VAL A 49 8.64 3.69 9.43
CA VAL A 49 8.95 2.25 9.44
C VAL A 49 10.15 1.93 8.55
N GLN A 50 10.66 0.71 8.61
CA GLN A 50 11.71 0.27 7.70
C GLN A 50 11.15 -0.04 6.30
N ARG A 51 11.95 0.19 5.24
CA ARG A 51 11.60 -0.17 3.85
C ARG A 51 11.15 -1.64 3.71
N ARG A 52 11.75 -2.57 4.46
CA ARG A 52 11.34 -3.99 4.47
C ARG A 52 9.90 -4.20 4.96
N THR A 53 9.44 -3.35 5.89
CA THR A 53 8.06 -3.35 6.37
C THR A 53 7.11 -2.95 5.23
N ILE A 54 7.43 -1.90 4.49
CA ILE A 54 6.66 -1.47 3.31
C ILE A 54 6.63 -2.58 2.25
N HIS A 55 7.77 -3.19 1.93
CA HIS A 55 7.82 -4.34 1.01
C HIS A 55 6.86 -5.46 1.44
N THR A 56 6.83 -5.77 2.74
CA THR A 56 5.96 -6.82 3.30
C THR A 56 4.49 -6.43 3.22
N TRP A 57 4.15 -5.15 3.39
CA TRP A 57 2.79 -4.65 3.22
C TRP A 57 2.35 -4.77 1.76
N LEU A 58 3.13 -4.27 0.83
CA LEU A 58 2.83 -4.31 -0.61
C LEU A 58 2.72 -5.74 -1.15
N LYS A 59 3.48 -6.69 -0.59
CA LYS A 59 3.37 -8.12 -0.94
C LYS A 59 2.06 -8.78 -0.47
N ARG A 60 1.41 -8.21 0.54
CA ARG A 60 0.18 -8.76 1.17
C ARG A 60 -1.10 -8.10 0.70
N VAL A 61 -0.98 -7.05 -0.12
CA VAL A 61 -2.10 -6.43 -0.83
C VAL A 61 -2.35 -7.21 -2.11
#